data_AF-A0A485KCB6-F1
#
_entry.id   AF-A0A485KCB6-F1
#
_cell.length_a   1.000
_cell.length_b   1.000
_cell.length_c   1.000
_cell.angle_alpha   90.00
_cell.angle_beta   90.00
_cell.angle_gamma   90.00
#
_symmetry.space_group_name_H-M   'P 1'
#
loop_
_entity.id
_entity.type
_entity.pdbx_description
1 polymer ?
#
loop_
_entity_poly.entity_id
_entity_poly.type
_entity_poly.pdbx_seq_one_letter_code
_entity_poly.pdbx_strand_id
1 'polypeptide(L)'
;MAASAANAQTTLRSAPKYSKPQCSIPHCPNLVYARKVCARHGGKRKCAAPSCDHNATTNAYCIAHGGVLTKKFCIEDGCSKQVQTNRRCLKHGGGRRCKVPGCFQHVRSAGLCHGHHTKVLLADTIVNDDDDEDSLCTYVYKRCTNERALKKDGSLHTLCDFHRNRTNLVQKQYNTKKRKAKERSPTQVLSIGEGIEPTTTTQTNEPKILSMDSSSISFVDAMTSTPSVDELMDLNILMFQDFVDWDSLEQEVAARVP
;
A
#
# COMPACT_ATOMS: atom_id res chain seq x y z
N MET A 1 -32.75 -37.53 36.61
CA MET A 1 -33.03 -36.10 36.33
C MET A 1 -32.06 -35.25 37.15
N ALA A 2 -30.84 -35.03 36.66
CA ALA A 2 -29.89 -34.09 37.27
C ALA A 2 -29.12 -33.44 36.11
N ALA A 3 -29.50 -32.19 35.80
CA ALA A 3 -28.86 -31.39 34.76
C ALA A 3 -27.63 -30.70 35.35
N SER A 4 -26.45 -31.05 34.87
CA SER A 4 -25.19 -30.38 35.21
C SER A 4 -25.12 -29.03 34.51
N ALA A 5 -25.04 -27.96 35.30
CA ALA A 5 -24.87 -26.59 34.86
C ALA A 5 -23.46 -26.37 34.28
N ALA A 6 -23.39 -25.97 33.01
CA ALA A 6 -22.16 -25.52 32.37
C ALA A 6 -21.82 -24.09 32.84
N ASN A 7 -20.66 -23.95 33.46
CA ASN A 7 -20.13 -22.70 33.99
C ASN A 7 -19.52 -21.87 32.84
N ALA A 8 -20.29 -20.96 32.26
CA ALA A 8 -19.82 -20.00 31.27
C ALA A 8 -19.06 -18.87 31.98
N GLN A 9 -17.73 -18.95 32.00
CA GLN A 9 -16.86 -17.86 32.44
C GLN A 9 -16.87 -16.75 31.37
N THR A 10 -17.91 -15.92 31.39
CA THR A 10 -17.99 -14.69 30.62
C THR A 10 -16.90 -13.74 31.09
N THR A 11 -15.89 -13.50 30.25
CA THR A 11 -14.86 -12.50 30.52
C THR A 11 -15.49 -11.11 30.52
N LEU A 12 -15.83 -10.61 31.70
CA LEU A 12 -16.26 -9.23 31.90
C LEU A 12 -15.11 -8.29 31.52
N ARG A 13 -15.13 -7.76 30.30
CA ARG A 13 -14.27 -6.64 29.92
C ARG A 13 -14.73 -5.42 30.71
N SER A 14 -13.91 -5.00 31.68
CA SER A 14 -14.15 -3.81 32.51
C SER A 14 -14.42 -2.56 31.65
N ALA A 15 -15.54 -1.88 31.89
CA ALA A 15 -15.92 -0.65 31.21
C ALA A 15 -14.86 0.46 31.40
N PRO A 16 -14.54 1.25 30.35
CA PRO A 16 -13.61 2.36 30.48
C PRO A 16 -14.21 3.46 31.38
N LYS A 17 -13.47 3.85 32.43
CA LYS A 17 -13.93 4.74 33.51
C LYS A 17 -14.33 6.17 33.08
N TYR A 18 -14.14 6.55 31.81
CA TYR A 18 -14.61 7.81 31.23
C TYR A 18 -14.95 7.62 29.74
N SER A 19 -16.21 7.41 29.41
CA SER A 19 -16.69 7.51 28.02
C SER A 19 -16.81 9.00 27.65
N LYS A 20 -16.11 9.43 26.60
CA LYS A 20 -16.26 10.80 26.09
C LYS A 20 -17.73 11.04 25.72
N PRO A 21 -18.34 12.18 26.09
CA PRO A 21 -19.73 12.45 25.78
C PRO A 21 -19.96 12.59 24.27
N GLN A 22 -21.19 12.34 23.82
CA GLN A 22 -21.63 12.58 22.44
C GLN A 22 -21.87 14.07 22.19
N CYS A 23 -21.70 14.47 20.93
CA CYS A 23 -21.96 15.83 20.48
C CYS A 23 -23.39 16.26 20.81
N SER A 24 -23.56 17.46 21.37
CA SER A 24 -24.87 18.00 21.78
C SER A 24 -25.82 18.34 20.63
N ILE A 25 -25.33 18.34 19.39
CA ILE A 25 -26.18 18.51 18.19
C ILE A 25 -27.04 17.24 18.01
N PRO A 26 -28.38 17.37 17.91
CA PRO A 26 -29.29 16.24 17.69
C PRO A 26 -28.85 15.37 16.51
N HIS A 27 -28.98 14.05 16.67
CA HIS A 27 -28.63 13.05 15.66
C HIS A 27 -27.16 13.08 15.20
N CYS A 28 -26.24 13.63 16.01
CA CYS A 28 -24.81 13.56 15.71
C CYS A 28 -24.15 12.35 16.40
N PRO A 29 -23.63 11.35 15.65
CA PRO A 29 -22.95 10.21 16.26
C PRO A 29 -21.54 10.55 16.75
N ASN A 30 -21.02 11.74 16.43
CA ASN A 30 -19.65 12.12 16.76
C ASN A 30 -19.50 12.44 18.25
N LEU A 31 -18.32 12.15 18.78
CA LEU A 31 -17.96 12.50 20.16
C LEU A 31 -17.64 13.99 20.31
N VAL A 32 -17.84 14.51 21.52
CA VAL A 32 -17.45 15.87 21.88
C VAL A 32 -15.95 16.03 21.71
N TYR A 33 -15.58 17.09 21.00
CA TYR A 33 -14.20 17.57 20.93
C TYR A 33 -13.95 18.63 22.00
N ALA A 34 -14.77 19.69 22.01
CA ALA A 34 -14.77 20.77 23.01
C ALA A 34 -16.13 21.49 22.97
N ARG A 35 -16.45 22.30 23.98
CA ARG A 35 -17.71 23.09 24.07
C ARG A 35 -18.98 22.25 23.86
N LYS A 36 -18.99 20.99 24.34
CA LYS A 36 -20.10 20.03 24.20
C LYS A 36 -20.44 19.62 22.76
N VAL A 37 -19.64 19.99 21.76
CA VAL A 37 -19.89 19.66 20.33
C VAL A 37 -18.68 18.96 19.69
N CYS A 38 -18.91 18.26 18.58
CA CYS A 38 -17.83 17.60 17.83
C CYS A 38 -17.02 18.59 16.98
N ALA A 39 -15.92 18.12 16.40
CA ALA A 39 -15.08 18.92 15.52
C ALA A 39 -15.82 19.51 14.30
N ARG A 40 -16.81 18.80 13.76
CA ARG A 40 -17.65 19.25 12.63
C ARG A 40 -18.67 20.30 13.06
N HIS A 41 -19.16 20.24 14.29
CA HIS A 41 -20.17 21.14 14.83
C HIS A 41 -19.58 22.27 15.69
N GLY A 42 -18.37 22.74 15.38
CA GLY A 42 -17.78 23.92 16.05
C GLY A 42 -16.92 23.63 17.28
N GLY A 43 -16.55 22.38 17.54
CA GLY A 43 -15.63 22.05 18.61
C GLY A 43 -14.23 22.66 18.41
N LYS A 44 -13.80 22.82 17.15
CA LYS A 44 -12.52 23.47 16.82
C LYS A 44 -12.64 25.00 16.90
N ARG A 45 -11.59 25.67 17.36
CA ARG A 45 -11.53 27.14 17.34
C ARG A 45 -11.52 27.63 15.90
N LYS A 46 -12.26 28.71 15.62
CA LYS A 46 -12.23 29.42 14.34
C LYS A 46 -11.07 30.40 14.29
N CYS A 47 -10.64 30.73 13.08
CA CYS A 47 -9.65 31.76 12.83
C CYS A 47 -10.16 33.11 13.34
N ALA A 48 -9.30 33.89 14.01
CA ALA A 48 -9.65 35.22 14.51
C ALA A 48 -9.59 36.33 13.43
N ALA A 49 -9.23 35.99 12.19
CA ALA A 49 -9.20 36.94 11.09
C ALA A 49 -10.64 37.29 10.68
N PRO A 50 -10.92 38.56 10.35
CA PRO A 50 -12.25 38.97 9.92
C PRO A 50 -12.67 38.16 8.70
N SER A 51 -13.94 37.74 8.65
CA SER A 51 -14.53 36.95 7.55
C SER A 51 -13.87 35.59 7.24
N CYS A 52 -13.15 34.98 8.19
CA CYS A 52 -12.53 33.67 7.97
C CYS A 52 -13.24 32.51 8.69
N ASP A 53 -13.81 31.58 7.93
CA ASP A 53 -14.48 30.39 8.46
C ASP A 53 -13.55 29.18 8.70
N HIS A 54 -12.27 29.33 8.36
CA HIS A 54 -11.28 28.28 8.58
C HIS A 54 -11.02 28.06 10.08
N ASN A 55 -10.62 26.83 10.41
CA ASN A 55 -10.26 26.49 11.78
C ASN A 55 -8.86 27.02 12.10
N ALA A 56 -8.69 27.56 13.31
CA ALA A 56 -7.39 27.94 13.82
C ALA A 56 -6.51 26.70 14.06
N THR A 57 -5.22 26.83 13.77
CA THR A 57 -4.21 25.81 14.09
C THR A 57 -3.64 26.09 15.49
N THR A 58 -2.63 26.96 15.55
CA THR A 58 -1.92 27.42 16.74
C THR A 58 -2.04 28.94 16.79
N ASN A 59 -2.22 29.53 17.97
CA ASN A 59 -2.30 30.99 18.18
C ASN A 59 -3.49 31.68 17.47
N ALA A 60 -4.71 31.16 17.61
CA ALA A 60 -5.97 31.79 17.16
C ALA A 60 -6.17 31.98 15.64
N TYR A 61 -5.16 31.78 14.80
CA TYR A 61 -5.26 31.94 13.34
C TYR A 61 -5.17 30.61 12.58
N CYS A 62 -5.71 30.56 11.36
CA CYS A 62 -5.52 29.45 10.43
C CYS A 62 -4.18 29.59 9.68
N ILE A 63 -3.77 28.58 8.93
CA ILE A 63 -2.47 28.59 8.21
C ILE A 63 -2.33 29.79 7.28
N ALA A 64 -3.43 30.21 6.62
CA ALA A 64 -3.43 31.37 5.73
C ALA A 64 -3.33 32.72 6.45
N HIS A 65 -3.74 32.79 7.73
CA HIS A 65 -3.81 34.03 8.51
C HIS A 65 -2.77 34.08 9.64
N GLY A 66 -1.66 33.35 9.52
CA GLY A 66 -0.55 33.39 10.50
C GLY A 66 -0.56 32.26 11.54
N GLY A 67 -1.43 31.26 11.38
CA GLY A 67 -1.43 30.05 12.19
C GLY A 67 -0.25 29.14 11.87
N VAL A 68 0.62 28.91 12.85
CA VAL A 68 1.84 28.10 12.64
C VAL A 68 1.52 26.60 12.71
N LEU A 69 1.90 25.87 11.66
CA LEU A 69 1.90 24.41 11.64
C LEU A 69 3.32 23.90 11.96
N THR A 70 3.59 23.60 13.22
CA THR A 70 4.90 23.04 13.62
C THR A 70 5.00 21.57 13.22
N LYS A 71 5.62 21.29 12.06
CA LYS A 71 6.00 19.92 11.69
C LYS A 71 7.16 19.47 12.59
N LYS A 72 7.01 18.32 13.25
CA LYS A 72 8.07 17.72 14.07
C LYS A 72 8.80 16.66 13.26
N PHE A 73 10.12 16.74 13.21
CA PHE A 73 10.98 15.77 12.51
C PHE A 73 11.61 14.78 13.48
N CYS A 74 11.99 13.62 12.93
CA CYS A 74 12.62 12.54 13.69
C CYS A 74 13.84 13.05 14.45
N ILE A 75 14.00 12.61 15.69
CA ILE A 75 15.14 12.96 16.57
C ILE A 75 16.47 12.33 16.13
N GLU A 76 16.45 11.46 15.12
CA GLU A 76 17.67 10.81 14.64
C GLU A 76 18.42 11.76 13.72
N ASP A 77 19.73 11.87 13.91
CA ASP A 77 20.58 12.79 13.17
C ASP A 77 20.48 12.55 11.66
N GLY A 78 20.31 13.64 10.90
CA GLY A 78 20.13 13.59 9.45
C GLY A 78 18.77 13.07 8.97
N CYS A 79 17.82 12.76 9.86
CA CYS A 79 16.51 12.25 9.45
C CYS A 79 15.46 13.36 9.20
N SER A 80 15.19 13.66 7.93
CA SER A 80 14.14 14.61 7.51
C SER A 80 12.71 14.04 7.53
N LYS A 81 12.51 12.80 8.00
CA LYS A 81 11.18 12.17 8.06
C LYS A 81 10.39 12.69 9.27
N GLN A 82 9.10 12.93 9.06
CA GLN A 82 8.21 13.42 10.11
C GLN A 82 8.05 12.39 11.24
N VAL A 83 7.97 12.89 12.48
CA VAL A 83 7.67 12.07 13.66
C VAL A 83 6.30 11.44 13.53
N GLN A 84 6.21 10.18 13.93
CA GLN A 84 4.95 9.48 14.13
C GLN A 84 4.62 9.44 15.62
N THR A 85 5.40 8.70 16.39
CA THR A 85 5.34 8.64 17.87
C THR A 85 6.75 8.63 18.46
N ASN A 86 6.89 8.85 19.77
CA ASN A 86 8.17 8.80 20.48
C ASN A 86 9.30 9.67 19.88
N ARG A 87 8.95 10.81 19.26
CA ARG A 87 9.89 11.71 18.56
C ARG A 87 10.66 11.05 17.40
N ARG A 88 10.20 9.89 16.92
CA ARG A 88 10.86 9.12 15.86
C ARG A 88 9.93 8.96 14.65
N CYS A 89 10.52 8.83 13.46
CA CYS A 89 9.77 8.45 12.26
C CYS A 89 9.49 6.95 12.25
N LEU A 90 8.65 6.47 11.33
CA LEU A 90 8.30 5.04 11.24
C LEU A 90 9.54 4.13 11.14
N LYS A 91 10.52 4.48 10.29
CA LYS A 91 11.77 3.73 10.11
C LYS A 91 12.60 3.67 11.41
N HIS A 92 12.61 4.74 12.18
CA HIS A 92 13.42 4.88 13.40
C HIS A 92 12.65 4.52 14.68
N GLY A 93 11.57 3.74 14.57
CA GLY A 93 10.83 3.22 15.74
C GLY A 93 9.63 4.05 16.17
N GLY A 94 9.15 4.97 15.33
CA GLY A 94 7.95 5.78 15.59
C GLY A 94 6.61 5.04 15.41
N GLY A 95 6.62 3.74 15.20
CA GLY A 95 5.41 2.91 15.04
C GLY A 95 5.40 1.73 16.01
N ARG A 96 4.20 1.24 16.34
CA ARG A 96 4.04 0.01 17.12
C ARG A 96 4.39 -1.21 16.26
N ARG A 97 5.07 -2.20 16.86
CA ARG A 97 5.39 -3.49 16.23
C ARG A 97 4.25 -4.49 16.42
N CYS A 98 4.13 -5.42 15.48
CA CYS A 98 3.15 -6.49 15.53
C CYS A 98 3.26 -7.29 16.83
N LYS A 99 2.13 -7.66 17.42
CA LYS A 99 2.05 -8.49 18.62
C LYS A 99 2.52 -9.94 18.41
N VAL A 100 2.57 -10.42 17.16
CA VAL A 100 3.00 -11.79 16.87
C VAL A 100 4.51 -11.91 17.16
N PRO A 101 4.94 -12.87 17.99
CA PRO A 101 6.34 -13.05 18.33
C PRO A 101 7.18 -13.32 17.07
N GLY A 102 8.37 -12.73 17.00
CA GLY A 102 9.24 -12.82 15.82
C GLY A 102 8.84 -11.94 14.64
N CYS A 103 7.75 -11.18 14.72
CA CYS A 103 7.33 -10.28 13.65
C CYS A 103 7.85 -8.85 13.85
N PHE A 104 8.72 -8.41 12.94
CA PHE A 104 9.24 -7.02 12.94
C PHE A 104 8.35 -6.04 12.17
N GLN A 105 7.23 -6.49 11.61
CA GLN A 105 6.34 -5.60 10.85
C GLN A 105 5.55 -4.66 11.76
N HIS A 106 5.14 -3.52 11.21
CA HIS A 106 4.37 -2.52 11.96
C HIS A 106 2.89 -2.89 12.04
N VAL A 107 2.27 -2.53 13.17
CA VAL A 107 0.82 -2.71 13.39
C VAL A 107 0.02 -1.87 12.39
N ARG A 108 -1.02 -2.46 11.83
CA ARG A 108 -2.07 -1.76 11.08
C ARG A 108 -3.36 -1.69 11.90
N SER A 109 -3.83 -2.84 12.39
CA SER A 109 -5.11 -2.97 13.10
C SER A 109 -5.04 -4.07 14.16
N ALA A 110 -5.81 -3.93 15.24
CA ALA A 110 -5.87 -4.88 16.37
C ALA A 110 -4.53 -5.25 17.05
N GLY A 111 -3.44 -4.50 16.79
CA GLY A 111 -2.10 -4.87 17.25
C GLY A 111 -1.35 -5.83 16.32
N LEU A 112 -1.87 -6.09 15.12
CA LEU A 112 -1.29 -6.99 14.13
C LEU A 112 -0.80 -6.21 12.91
N CYS A 113 0.25 -6.70 12.25
CA CYS A 113 0.64 -6.20 10.94
C CYS A 113 -0.37 -6.66 9.87
N HIS A 114 -0.28 -6.12 8.66
CA HIS A 114 -1.21 -6.47 7.58
C HIS A 114 -1.29 -7.99 7.35
N GLY A 115 -0.14 -8.67 7.21
CA GLY A 115 -0.10 -10.11 6.94
C GLY A 115 -0.60 -10.99 8.09
N HIS A 116 -0.46 -10.54 9.35
CA HIS A 116 -1.03 -11.28 10.49
C HIS A 116 -2.49 -10.93 10.74
N HIS A 117 -2.91 -9.71 10.41
CA HIS A 117 -4.30 -9.30 10.53
C HIS A 117 -5.19 -10.06 9.54
N THR A 118 -4.75 -10.23 8.29
CA THR A 118 -5.50 -11.03 7.30
C THR A 118 -5.59 -12.50 7.69
N LYS A 119 -4.51 -13.09 8.22
CA LYS A 119 -4.50 -14.48 8.68
C LYS A 119 -5.48 -14.73 9.84
N VAL A 120 -5.56 -13.81 10.80
CA VAL A 120 -6.53 -13.93 11.91
C VAL A 120 -7.96 -13.87 11.39
N LEU A 121 -8.26 -12.94 10.48
CA LEU A 121 -9.60 -12.84 9.86
C LEU A 121 -9.98 -14.09 9.05
N LEU A 122 -9.00 -14.80 8.49
CA LEU A 122 -9.21 -16.06 7.77
C LEU A 122 -9.31 -17.28 8.70
N ALA A 123 -8.69 -17.23 9.88
CA ALA A 123 -8.75 -18.31 10.85
C ALA A 123 -10.09 -18.35 11.61
N ASP A 124 -10.72 -17.19 11.83
CA ASP A 124 -12.01 -17.10 12.53
C ASP A 124 -13.21 -17.61 11.69
N THR A 125 -13.00 -17.98 10.43
CA THR A 125 -14.02 -18.55 9.53
C THR A 125 -14.01 -20.08 9.41
N ILE A 126 -13.27 -20.80 10.26
CA ILE A 126 -13.27 -22.26 10.25
C ILE A 126 -14.54 -22.77 10.96
N VAL A 127 -15.60 -22.98 10.19
CA VAL A 127 -16.49 -24.13 10.39
C VAL A 127 -15.73 -25.36 9.92
N ASN A 128 -15.69 -26.39 10.77
CA ASN A 128 -15.18 -27.70 10.39
C ASN A 128 -16.23 -28.34 9.48
N ASP A 129 -15.94 -28.48 8.19
CA ASP A 129 -16.66 -29.38 7.29
C ASP A 129 -15.64 -29.94 6.28
N ASP A 130 -15.77 -31.23 6.03
CA ASP A 130 -14.75 -32.17 5.56
C ASP A 130 -14.25 -31.99 4.10
N ASP A 131 -12.98 -32.38 3.89
CA ASP A 131 -12.32 -32.94 2.69
C ASP A 131 -12.21 -32.22 1.32
N ASP A 132 -12.77 -31.02 1.07
CA ASP A 132 -12.65 -30.34 -0.27
C ASP A 132 -11.79 -29.04 -0.32
N GLU A 133 -11.07 -28.68 0.75
CA GLU A 133 -10.27 -27.44 0.82
C GLU A 133 -8.95 -27.48 0.02
N ASP A 134 -8.45 -28.68 -0.29
CA ASP A 134 -7.13 -28.84 -0.91
C ASP A 134 -7.10 -28.58 -2.41
N SER A 135 -8.21 -28.27 -3.08
CA SER A 135 -8.23 -27.93 -4.52
C SER A 135 -8.38 -26.42 -4.79
N LEU A 136 -8.61 -25.61 -3.75
CA LEU A 136 -8.93 -24.19 -3.89
C LEU A 136 -7.71 -23.27 -3.87
N CYS A 137 -7.86 -22.14 -4.55
CA CYS A 137 -6.84 -21.11 -4.71
C CYS A 137 -6.44 -20.46 -3.38
N THR A 138 -5.15 -20.50 -3.06
CA THR A 138 -4.59 -20.00 -1.79
C THR A 138 -4.27 -18.50 -1.84
N TYR A 139 -5.14 -17.69 -2.43
CA TYR A 139 -4.93 -16.24 -2.52
C TYR A 139 -4.91 -15.59 -1.12
N VAL A 140 -3.85 -14.83 -0.84
CA VAL A 140 -3.51 -14.38 0.53
C VAL A 140 -4.42 -13.27 1.07
N TYR A 141 -4.97 -12.43 0.19
CA TYR A 141 -5.68 -11.21 0.61
C TYR A 141 -7.16 -11.44 0.88
N LYS A 142 -7.80 -12.34 0.12
CA LYS A 142 -9.21 -12.71 0.26
C LYS A 142 -9.37 -14.19 -0.09
N ARG A 143 -10.30 -14.88 0.57
CA ARG A 143 -10.65 -16.26 0.21
C ARG A 143 -11.11 -16.29 -1.24
N CYS A 144 -10.48 -17.16 -2.03
CA CYS A 144 -10.81 -17.36 -3.43
C CYS A 144 -11.48 -18.72 -3.57
N THR A 145 -12.66 -18.76 -4.17
CA THR A 145 -13.43 -19.99 -4.37
C THR A 145 -13.06 -20.72 -5.67
N ASN A 146 -12.12 -20.18 -6.44
CA ASN A 146 -11.70 -20.80 -7.70
C ASN A 146 -10.69 -21.91 -7.44
N GLU A 147 -10.77 -22.97 -8.25
CA GLU A 147 -9.81 -24.08 -8.22
C GLU A 147 -8.40 -23.64 -8.62
N ARG A 148 -7.41 -24.40 -8.15
CA ARG A 148 -6.01 -24.18 -8.46
C ARG A 148 -5.72 -24.51 -9.92
N ALA A 149 -4.94 -23.65 -10.57
CA ALA A 149 -4.54 -23.87 -11.96
C ALA A 149 -3.63 -25.10 -12.07
N LEU A 150 -3.67 -25.79 -13.20
CA LEU A 150 -2.74 -26.88 -13.48
C LEU A 150 -1.41 -26.35 -14.03
N LYS A 151 -0.31 -26.87 -13.52
CA LYS A 151 1.01 -26.71 -14.12
C LYS A 151 1.19 -27.68 -15.30
N LYS A 152 2.26 -27.49 -16.07
CA LYS A 152 2.58 -28.34 -17.24
C LYS A 152 2.85 -29.81 -16.89
N ASP A 153 3.28 -30.06 -15.66
CA ASP A 153 3.55 -31.39 -15.10
C ASP A 153 2.29 -32.06 -14.53
N GLY A 154 1.12 -31.43 -14.68
CA GLY A 154 -0.15 -31.90 -14.10
C GLY A 154 -0.30 -31.60 -12.61
N SER A 155 0.68 -30.98 -11.95
CA SER A 155 0.56 -30.60 -10.54
C SER A 155 -0.28 -29.34 -10.36
N LEU A 156 -1.04 -29.26 -9.27
CA LEU A 156 -1.79 -28.03 -8.93
C LEU A 156 -0.82 -26.90 -8.57
N HIS A 157 -1.04 -25.73 -9.17
CA HIS A 157 -0.41 -24.47 -8.82
C HIS A 157 -1.00 -23.96 -7.51
N THR A 158 -0.34 -23.07 -6.79
CA THR A 158 -0.86 -22.48 -5.54
C THR A 158 -2.02 -21.49 -5.74
N LEU A 159 -2.28 -21.08 -6.98
CA LEU A 159 -3.24 -20.03 -7.34
C LEU A 159 -4.10 -20.51 -8.53
N CYS A 160 -5.32 -20.00 -8.63
CA CYS A 160 -6.16 -20.14 -9.82
C CYS A 160 -5.59 -19.34 -11.00
N ASP A 161 -6.08 -19.61 -12.21
CA ASP A 161 -5.62 -18.94 -13.44
C ASP A 161 -5.79 -17.43 -13.37
N PHE A 162 -6.89 -16.96 -12.79
CA PHE A 162 -7.15 -15.53 -12.60
C PHE A 162 -6.05 -14.86 -11.76
N HIS A 163 -5.75 -15.39 -10.57
CA HIS A 163 -4.75 -14.80 -9.69
C HIS A 163 -3.32 -14.98 -10.22
N ARG A 164 -3.04 -16.06 -10.96
CA ARG A 164 -1.77 -16.27 -11.65
C ARG A 164 -1.55 -15.24 -12.76
N ASN A 165 -2.55 -15.05 -13.62
CA ASN A 165 -2.50 -14.07 -14.71
C ASN A 165 -2.37 -12.64 -14.18
N ARG A 166 -3.09 -12.33 -13.09
CA ARG A 166 -2.97 -11.05 -12.39
C ARG A 166 -1.55 -10.81 -11.86
N THR A 167 -0.95 -11.82 -11.22
CA THR A 167 0.43 -11.73 -10.72
C THR A 167 1.42 -11.51 -11.86
N ASN A 168 1.27 -12.23 -12.97
CA ASN A 168 2.11 -12.06 -14.17
C ASN A 168 1.99 -10.67 -14.78
N LEU A 169 0.77 -10.10 -14.82
CA LEU A 169 0.53 -8.76 -15.33
C LEU A 169 1.24 -7.71 -14.48
N VAL A 170 1.08 -7.78 -13.15
CA VAL A 170 1.72 -6.85 -12.21
C VAL A 170 3.24 -6.96 -12.32
N GLN A 171 3.79 -8.18 -12.38
CA GLN A 171 5.22 -8.40 -12.55
C GLN A 171 5.75 -7.78 -13.86
N LYS A 172 5.03 -7.96 -14.97
CA LYS A 172 5.38 -7.39 -16.27
C LYS A 172 5.37 -5.86 -16.23
N GLN A 173 4.36 -5.26 -15.61
CA GLN A 173 4.27 -3.80 -15.44
C GLN A 173 5.44 -3.26 -14.61
N TYR A 174 5.77 -3.93 -13.50
CA TYR A 174 6.91 -3.57 -12.66
C TYR A 174 8.24 -3.60 -13.45
N ASN A 175 8.52 -4.72 -14.12
CA ASN A 175 9.73 -4.88 -14.93
C ASN A 175 9.83 -3.81 -16.03
N THR A 176 8.70 -3.47 -16.66
CA THR A 176 8.63 -2.41 -17.68
C THR A 176 8.94 -1.03 -17.11
N LYS A 177 8.38 -0.69 -15.94
CA LYS A 177 8.67 0.58 -15.25
C LYS A 177 10.14 0.66 -14.83
N LYS A 178 10.73 -0.43 -14.31
CA LYS A 178 12.15 -0.52 -13.92
C LYS A 178 13.08 -0.29 -15.12
N ARG A 179 12.79 -0.91 -16.27
CA ARG A 179 13.56 -0.68 -17.52
C ARG A 179 13.49 0.77 -17.98
N LYS A 180 12.28 1.35 -18.05
CA LYS A 180 12.09 2.75 -18.44
C LYS A 180 12.78 3.74 -17.49
N ALA A 181 12.86 3.42 -16.19
CA ALA A 181 13.58 4.24 -15.23
C ALA A 181 15.10 4.20 -15.44
N LYS A 182 15.66 3.02 -15.77
CA LYS A 182 17.08 2.86 -16.12
C LYS A 182 17.45 3.58 -17.43
N GLU A 183 16.55 3.59 -18.41
CA GLU A 183 16.72 4.34 -19.67
C GLU A 183 16.64 5.87 -19.48
N ARG A 184 16.07 6.34 -18.37
CA ARG A 184 15.91 7.78 -18.05
C ARG A 184 17.06 8.36 -17.20
N SER A 185 18.02 7.54 -16.74
CA SER A 185 19.23 8.09 -16.10
C SER A 185 20.16 8.65 -17.19
N PRO A 186 20.54 9.94 -17.17
CA PRO A 186 21.41 10.49 -18.20
C PRO A 186 22.84 10.02 -17.97
N THR A 187 23.40 9.28 -18.91
CA THR A 187 24.84 9.30 -19.17
C THR A 187 25.16 10.67 -19.76
N GLN A 188 25.37 11.68 -18.91
CA GLN A 188 26.05 12.91 -19.30
C GLN A 188 27.54 12.72 -19.05
N VAL A 189 28.29 12.42 -20.10
CA VAL A 189 29.69 12.84 -20.21
C VAL A 189 29.73 13.87 -21.32
N LEU A 190 29.65 15.13 -20.93
CA LEU A 190 29.97 16.27 -21.79
C LEU A 190 31.49 16.38 -21.83
N SER A 191 32.10 16.05 -22.96
CA SER A 191 33.45 16.48 -23.30
C SER A 191 33.37 17.80 -24.06
N ILE A 192 33.84 18.85 -23.39
CA ILE A 192 34.10 20.18 -23.92
C ILE A 192 35.35 20.10 -24.81
N GLY A 193 35.29 20.67 -26.02
CA GLY A 193 36.42 20.82 -26.94
C GLY A 193 36.17 21.91 -27.97
N GLU A 194 36.75 23.08 -27.69
CA GLU A 194 37.20 24.23 -28.51
C GLU A 194 36.53 24.60 -29.85
N GLY A 195 36.30 25.92 -30.00
CA GLY A 195 35.78 26.55 -31.20
C GLY A 195 36.84 26.96 -32.22
N ILE A 196 36.36 27.19 -33.45
CA ILE A 196 36.58 28.32 -34.39
C ILE A 196 36.09 27.83 -35.78
N GLU A 197 35.09 28.51 -36.34
CA GLU A 197 34.58 28.40 -37.73
C GLU A 197 35.45 29.21 -38.73
N PRO A 198 35.15 29.33 -40.06
CA PRO A 198 34.46 28.46 -41.04
C PRO A 198 35.20 28.38 -42.41
N THR A 199 34.96 27.36 -43.26
CA THR A 199 35.05 27.53 -44.74
C THR A 199 34.28 26.45 -45.52
N THR A 200 33.21 26.89 -46.19
CA THR A 200 32.80 26.63 -47.59
C THR A 200 32.53 25.21 -48.16
N THR A 201 31.36 25.10 -48.79
CA THR A 201 31.07 24.41 -50.08
C THR A 201 30.51 22.96 -50.09
N THR A 202 29.17 22.90 -50.20
CA THR A 202 28.37 22.30 -51.32
C THR A 202 28.44 20.79 -51.66
N GLN A 203 27.28 20.11 -51.52
CA GLN A 203 26.69 18.99 -52.33
C GLN A 203 27.49 17.66 -52.44
N THR A 204 26.98 16.42 -52.46
CA THR A 204 25.67 15.75 -52.67
C THR A 204 25.81 14.25 -52.29
N ASN A 205 24.67 13.55 -52.17
CA ASN A 205 24.41 12.09 -52.33
C ASN A 205 24.40 11.15 -51.10
N GLU A 206 23.21 10.58 -50.85
CA GLU A 206 22.93 9.25 -50.25
C GLU A 206 23.24 8.11 -51.27
N PRO A 207 23.03 6.81 -50.95
CA PRO A 207 23.43 6.02 -49.78
C PRO A 207 24.18 4.73 -50.21
N LYS A 208 24.79 3.98 -49.28
CA LYS A 208 25.25 2.60 -49.55
C LYS A 208 24.83 1.64 -48.44
N ILE A 209 23.98 0.70 -48.83
CA ILE A 209 23.54 -0.48 -48.08
C ILE A 209 24.65 -1.54 -48.12
N LEU A 210 25.00 -2.12 -46.97
CA LEU A 210 25.62 -3.44 -46.77
C LEU A 210 25.14 -3.94 -45.38
N SER A 211 24.21 -4.89 -45.27
CA SER A 211 24.34 -6.36 -45.38
C SER A 211 25.26 -7.04 -44.35
N MET A 212 24.60 -7.64 -43.33
CA MET A 212 24.83 -8.94 -42.64
C MET A 212 26.24 -9.33 -42.14
N ASP A 213 26.34 -9.71 -40.86
CA ASP A 213 26.40 -11.13 -40.44
C ASP A 213 25.95 -11.36 -38.98
N SER A 214 25.66 -12.63 -38.71
CA SER A 214 25.28 -13.23 -37.43
C SER A 214 26.50 -13.90 -36.80
N SER A 215 26.68 -13.80 -35.47
CA SER A 215 26.63 -14.97 -34.56
C SER A 215 26.98 -14.65 -33.10
N SER A 216 26.24 -15.32 -32.21
CA SER A 216 26.59 -15.81 -30.87
C SER A 216 26.82 -14.84 -29.71
N ILE A 217 25.78 -14.67 -28.88
CA ILE A 217 25.93 -14.63 -27.40
C ILE A 217 24.92 -15.63 -26.80
N SER A 218 25.43 -16.50 -25.95
CA SER A 218 24.83 -17.72 -25.42
C SER A 218 23.66 -17.51 -24.43
N PHE A 219 22.80 -18.53 -24.40
CA PHE A 219 21.40 -18.58 -23.97
C PHE A 219 21.12 -18.91 -22.47
N VAL A 220 22.07 -18.80 -21.53
CA VAL A 220 21.90 -19.52 -20.23
C VAL A 220 21.78 -18.75 -18.90
N ASP A 221 21.69 -17.41 -18.85
CA ASP A 221 21.77 -16.73 -17.52
C ASP A 221 20.56 -15.87 -17.08
N ALA A 222 19.35 -16.15 -17.57
CA ALA A 222 18.16 -15.33 -17.26
C ALA A 222 17.02 -16.04 -16.50
N MET A 223 17.26 -17.20 -15.88
CA MET A 223 16.18 -18.00 -15.25
C MET A 223 16.41 -18.43 -13.79
N THR A 224 17.50 -18.05 -13.12
CA THR A 224 17.80 -18.56 -11.75
C THR A 224 17.99 -17.48 -10.68
N SER A 225 17.75 -16.20 -10.97
CA SER A 225 17.79 -15.16 -9.93
C SER A 225 16.45 -15.08 -9.19
N THR A 226 16.31 -15.87 -8.12
CA THR A 226 15.21 -15.67 -7.16
C THR A 226 15.38 -14.31 -6.49
N PRO A 227 14.39 -13.41 -6.53
CA PRO A 227 14.50 -12.10 -5.89
C PRO A 227 14.62 -12.28 -4.37
N SER A 228 15.47 -11.47 -3.75
CA SER A 228 15.65 -11.47 -2.29
C SER A 228 14.34 -11.10 -1.58
N VAL A 229 14.22 -11.48 -0.31
CA VAL A 229 13.03 -11.21 0.53
C VAL A 229 12.66 -9.72 0.58
N ASP A 230 13.64 -8.84 0.36
CA ASP A 230 13.46 -7.39 0.28
C ASP A 230 12.83 -6.92 -1.05
N GLU A 231 13.15 -7.56 -2.18
CA GLU A 231 12.52 -7.24 -3.48
C GLU A 231 11.05 -7.70 -3.57
N LEU A 232 10.68 -8.76 -2.83
CA LEU A 232 9.29 -9.23 -2.71
C LEU A 232 8.41 -8.29 -1.88
N MET A 233 8.99 -7.51 -0.96
CA MET A 233 8.26 -6.50 -0.18
C MET A 233 7.92 -5.27 -1.03
N ASP A 234 8.78 -4.89 -1.97
CA ASP A 234 8.58 -3.72 -2.83
C ASP A 234 7.54 -3.93 -3.94
N LEU A 235 7.40 -5.16 -4.46
CA LEU A 235 6.31 -5.54 -5.36
C LEU A 235 4.94 -5.48 -4.66
N ASN A 236 4.90 -5.84 -3.38
CA ASN A 236 3.68 -5.81 -2.59
C ASN A 236 3.23 -4.37 -2.26
N ILE A 237 4.15 -3.40 -2.23
CA ILE A 237 3.87 -1.98 -1.96
C ILE A 237 3.26 -1.28 -3.18
N LEU A 238 3.68 -1.63 -4.41
CA LEU A 238 3.13 -1.06 -5.64
C LEU A 238 1.74 -1.57 -6.02
N MET A 239 1.24 -2.61 -5.35
CA MET A 239 -0.14 -3.11 -5.50
C MET A 239 -1.20 -2.29 -4.74
N PHE A 240 -0.82 -1.28 -3.95
CA PHE A 240 -1.73 -0.60 -3.02
C PHE A 240 -2.14 0.84 -3.38
N GLN A 241 -1.75 1.40 -4.52
CA GLN A 241 -2.00 2.82 -4.81
C GLN A 241 -2.94 3.16 -5.96
N ASP A 242 -3.34 2.20 -6.80
CA ASP A 242 -4.37 2.46 -7.82
C ASP A 242 -5.65 1.68 -7.47
N PHE A 243 -6.27 2.13 -6.38
CA PHE A 243 -7.63 1.78 -5.96
C PHE A 243 -8.59 2.61 -6.83
N VAL A 244 -8.85 2.15 -8.05
CA VAL A 244 -9.95 2.64 -8.89
C VAL A 244 -11.01 1.55 -8.91
N ASP A 245 -12.20 1.92 -8.42
CA ASP A 245 -13.43 1.12 -8.32
C ASP A 245 -13.62 0.16 -9.50
N TRP A 246 -13.51 -1.14 -9.24
CA TRP A 246 -13.97 -2.19 -10.16
C TRP A 246 -15.37 -2.71 -9.79
N ASP A 247 -15.90 -2.42 -8.58
CA ASP A 247 -17.30 -2.74 -8.22
C ASP A 247 -18.31 -2.15 -9.23
N SER A 248 -17.94 -1.05 -9.90
CA SER A 248 -18.79 -0.40 -10.90
C SER A 248 -18.85 -1.14 -12.25
N LEU A 249 -17.87 -1.99 -12.57
CA LEU A 249 -17.84 -2.74 -13.83
C LEU A 249 -18.47 -4.15 -13.68
N GLU A 250 -18.56 -4.70 -12.46
CA GLU A 250 -19.33 -5.94 -12.23
C GLU A 250 -20.84 -5.69 -12.42
N GLN A 251 -21.35 -4.51 -12.09
CA GLN A 251 -22.76 -4.13 -12.36
C GLN A 251 -23.05 -3.91 -13.86
N GLU A 252 -22.09 -3.42 -14.64
CA GLU A 252 -22.27 -3.24 -16.09
C GLU A 252 -22.16 -4.54 -16.89
N VAL A 253 -21.35 -5.51 -16.44
CA VAL A 253 -21.22 -6.82 -17.08
C VAL A 253 -22.40 -7.73 -16.75
N ALA A 254 -22.93 -7.67 -15.52
CA ALA A 254 -24.15 -8.40 -15.15
C ALA A 254 -25.41 -7.91 -15.89
N ALA A 255 -25.44 -6.64 -16.32
CA ALA A 255 -26.56 -6.06 -17.09
C ALA A 255 -26.51 -6.33 -18.60
N ARG A 256 -25.49 -7.05 -19.10
CA ARG A 256 -25.28 -7.32 -20.54
C ARG A 256 -25.28 -8.79 -20.94
N VAL A 257 -25.59 -9.69 -20.01
CA VAL A 257 -25.89 -11.08 -20.34
C VAL A 257 -27.40 -11.17 -20.56
N PRO A 258 -27.88 -11.61 -21.74
CA PRO A 258 -29.32 -11.79 -21.99
C PRO A 258 -29.94 -12.87 -21.10
#